data_AF-A0A2V6UUI2-F1
#
_entry.id   AF-A0A2V6UUI2-F1
#
_cell.length_a   1.000
_cell.length_b   1.000
_cell.length_c   1.000
_cell.angle_alpha   90.00
_cell.angle_beta   90.00
_cell.angle_gamma   90.00
#
_symmetry.space_group_name_H-M   'P 1'
#
loop_
_entity.id
_entity.type
_entity.pdbx_description
1 polymer ?
#
loop_
_entity_poly.entity_id
_entity_poly.type
_entity_poly.pdbx_seq_one_letter_code
_entity_poly.pdbx_strand_id
1 'polypeptide(L)'
;MIYARAFFDLQLRFAHHVTVLSGLPLARVLLEYTNLYIRFGLGRDFDPAHPRWQEYVAGLQGTSDIPEWTYRFYVTRPGAMVAPTVVATSGCFSYARLSGERIRLHFQNAETDGRSPLALERVSQRWAELAALFEHVKRTLPQPLRVVGASWLYNLEAYRRLFPISYAASAHVTAHRFQHMPLWGQFLDRYGAIKEHMTRQFLEALERQSSVDGLGQCFPLKALSVEAPVQDFYDLYEI
;
A
#
# COMPACT_ATOMS: atom_id res chain seq x y z
N MET A 1 13.80 3.72 -2.47
CA MET A 1 13.48 2.97 -3.71
C MET A 1 12.86 3.94 -4.70
N ILE A 2 13.38 3.98 -5.93
CA ILE A 2 12.77 4.75 -7.03
C ILE A 2 11.88 3.80 -7.83
N TYR A 3 10.62 4.15 -8.07
CA TYR A 3 9.70 3.36 -8.89
C TYR A 3 9.89 3.70 -10.37
N ALA A 4 9.72 2.70 -11.23
CA ALA A 4 9.80 2.89 -12.68
C ALA A 4 8.70 3.83 -13.20
N ARG A 5 8.99 4.59 -14.26
CA ARG A 5 8.03 5.48 -14.94
C ARG A 5 6.70 4.79 -15.26
N ALA A 6 6.75 3.55 -15.73
CA ALA A 6 5.58 2.76 -16.08
C ALA A 6 4.56 2.60 -14.92
N PHE A 7 5.00 2.68 -13.66
CA PHE A 7 4.12 2.67 -12.49
C PHE A 7 3.30 3.97 -12.33
N PHE A 8 3.87 5.10 -12.72
CA PHE A 8 3.18 6.39 -12.77
C PHE A 8 2.23 6.44 -13.97
N ASP A 9 2.69 5.98 -15.13
CA ASP A 9 1.87 5.91 -16.35
C ASP A 9 0.61 5.07 -16.13
N LEU A 10 0.72 3.96 -15.40
CA LEU A 10 -0.43 3.12 -15.04
C LEU A 10 -1.49 3.88 -14.22
N GLN A 11 -1.04 4.67 -13.23
CA GLN A 11 -1.92 5.49 -12.40
C GLN A 11 -2.54 6.65 -13.19
N LEU A 12 -1.81 7.24 -14.12
CA LEU A 12 -2.32 8.29 -15.01
C LEU A 12 -3.40 7.74 -15.95
N ARG A 13 -3.20 6.55 -16.55
CA ARG A 13 -4.23 5.89 -17.37
C ARG A 13 -5.50 5.61 -16.57
N PHE A 14 -5.35 5.13 -15.33
CA PHE A 14 -6.48 4.95 -14.43
C PHE A 14 -7.20 6.28 -14.17
N ALA A 15 -6.47 7.33 -13.80
CA ALA A 15 -7.05 8.66 -13.54
C ALA A 15 -7.76 9.25 -14.76
N HIS A 16 -7.23 9.06 -15.97
CA HIS A 16 -7.90 9.48 -17.20
C HIS A 16 -9.24 8.76 -17.39
N HIS A 17 -9.29 7.44 -17.17
CA HIS A 17 -10.53 6.67 -17.26
C HIS A 17 -11.55 7.14 -16.22
N VAL A 18 -11.12 7.37 -14.97
CA VAL A 18 -11.99 7.90 -13.91
C VAL A 18 -12.51 9.30 -14.26
N THR A 19 -11.68 10.17 -14.85
CA THR A 19 -12.09 11.49 -15.33
C THR A 19 -13.23 11.37 -16.34
N VAL A 20 -13.12 10.44 -17.30
CA VAL A 20 -14.17 10.19 -18.31
C VAL A 20 -15.46 9.69 -17.66
N LEU A 21 -15.38 8.74 -16.73
CA LEU A 21 -16.56 8.14 -16.09
C LEU A 21 -17.26 9.06 -15.10
N SER A 22 -16.51 9.92 -14.40
CA SER A 22 -17.04 10.76 -13.31
C SER A 22 -17.33 12.20 -13.71
N GLY A 23 -16.72 12.69 -14.80
CA GLY A 23 -16.73 14.11 -15.16
C GLY A 23 -15.91 15.01 -14.23
N LEU A 24 -15.19 14.46 -13.25
CA LEU A 24 -14.38 15.23 -12.31
C LEU A 24 -13.11 15.78 -12.99
N PRO A 25 -12.61 16.97 -12.60
CA PRO A 25 -11.35 17.50 -13.14
C PRO A 25 -10.17 16.57 -12.86
N LEU A 26 -9.26 16.41 -13.83
CA LEU A 26 -8.10 15.53 -13.74
C LEU A 26 -7.28 15.77 -12.46
N ALA A 27 -7.06 17.03 -12.07
CA ALA A 27 -6.32 17.37 -10.86
C ALA A 27 -6.97 16.77 -9.58
N ARG A 28 -8.30 16.79 -9.50
CA ARG A 28 -9.04 16.18 -8.38
C ARG A 28 -8.94 14.67 -8.44
N VAL A 29 -9.09 14.08 -9.62
CA VAL A 29 -8.99 12.63 -9.81
C VAL A 29 -7.60 12.12 -9.44
N LEU A 30 -6.54 12.80 -9.84
CA LEU A 30 -5.17 12.43 -9.47
C LEU A 30 -4.96 12.44 -7.95
N LEU A 31 -5.58 13.38 -7.23
CA LEU A 31 -5.48 13.46 -5.77
C LEU A 31 -6.27 12.35 -5.06
N GLU A 32 -7.49 12.07 -5.52
CA GLU A 32 -8.45 11.16 -4.86
C GLU A 32 -8.33 9.69 -5.32
N TYR A 33 -7.83 9.45 -6.53
CA TYR A 33 -7.85 8.13 -7.18
C TYR A 33 -6.46 7.56 -7.48
N THR A 34 -5.38 8.18 -7.02
CA THR A 34 -4.02 7.66 -7.24
C THR A 34 -3.14 7.81 -6.00
N ASN A 35 -2.00 7.12 -5.96
CA ASN A 35 -1.04 7.25 -4.87
C ASN A 35 -0.03 8.40 -5.07
N LEU A 36 -0.20 9.25 -6.11
CA LEU A 36 0.80 10.25 -6.50
C LEU A 36 1.17 11.21 -5.36
N TYR A 37 0.18 11.71 -4.61
CA TYR A 37 0.40 12.60 -3.46
C TYR A 37 1.39 12.02 -2.45
N ILE A 38 1.21 10.73 -2.09
CA ILE A 38 2.13 10.02 -1.19
C ILE A 38 3.49 9.80 -1.88
N ARG A 39 3.52 9.42 -3.17
CA ARG A 39 4.78 9.19 -3.91
C ARG A 39 5.62 10.46 -4.05
N PHE A 40 4.99 11.63 -4.08
CA PHE A 40 5.66 12.93 -4.05
C PHE A 40 6.14 13.33 -2.64
N GLY A 41 5.90 12.49 -1.62
CA GLY A 41 6.36 12.71 -0.25
C GLY A 41 5.58 13.80 0.48
N LEU A 42 4.33 14.05 0.09
CA LEU A 42 3.51 15.15 0.64
C LEU A 42 2.72 14.76 1.90
N GLY A 43 2.96 13.57 2.45
CA GLY A 43 2.24 13.08 3.64
C GLY A 43 1.00 12.26 3.29
N ARG A 44 -0.06 12.42 4.08
CA ARG A 44 -1.31 11.61 4.01
C ARG A 44 -2.58 12.41 4.33
N ASP A 45 -2.47 13.72 4.40
CA ASP A 45 -3.58 14.66 4.54
C ASP A 45 -4.35 14.82 3.22
N PHE A 46 -3.69 14.61 2.08
CA PHE A 46 -4.26 14.80 0.74
C PHE A 46 -4.83 16.21 0.57
N ASP A 47 -4.10 17.20 1.08
CA ASP A 47 -4.52 18.59 1.01
C ASP A 47 -4.40 19.10 -0.43
N PRO A 48 -5.53 19.43 -1.10
CA PRO A 48 -5.47 20.02 -2.43
C PRO A 48 -4.76 21.37 -2.43
N ALA A 49 -4.71 22.09 -1.31
CA ALA A 49 -4.01 23.37 -1.20
C ALA A 49 -2.52 23.23 -0.87
N HIS A 50 -2.01 22.00 -0.69
CA HIS A 50 -0.60 21.78 -0.38
C HIS A 50 0.28 22.45 -1.47
N PRO A 51 1.23 23.35 -1.12
CA PRO A 51 1.96 24.15 -2.11
C PRO A 51 2.64 23.32 -3.20
N ARG A 52 3.24 22.19 -2.81
CA ARG A 52 3.84 21.25 -3.77
C ARG A 52 2.84 20.51 -4.65
N TRP A 53 1.64 20.22 -4.15
CA TRP A 53 0.59 19.61 -4.97
C TRP A 53 0.09 20.61 -6.00
N GLN A 54 -0.11 21.87 -5.60
CA GLN A 54 -0.46 22.97 -6.50
C GLN A 54 0.61 23.18 -7.58
N GLU A 55 1.90 23.08 -7.25
CA GLU A 55 2.97 23.14 -8.25
C GLU A 55 2.89 22.00 -9.27
N TYR A 56 2.62 20.76 -8.82
CA TYR A 56 2.39 19.63 -9.72
C TYR A 56 1.21 19.88 -10.66
N VAL A 57 0.09 20.36 -10.11
CA VAL A 57 -1.14 20.64 -10.87
C VAL A 57 -0.94 21.78 -11.87
N ALA A 58 -0.23 22.84 -11.49
CA ALA A 58 0.09 23.95 -12.40
C ALA A 58 0.90 23.47 -13.61
N GLY A 59 1.88 22.57 -13.39
CA GLY A 59 2.65 21.99 -14.48
C GLY A 59 1.85 21.09 -15.42
N LEU A 60 0.71 20.52 -14.99
CA LEU A 60 -0.19 19.77 -15.87
C LEU A 60 -0.82 20.66 -16.96
N GLN A 61 -1.06 21.95 -16.67
CA GLN A 61 -1.63 22.89 -17.63
C GLN A 61 -0.62 23.33 -18.71
N GLY A 62 0.67 23.29 -18.38
CA GLY A 62 1.74 23.78 -19.24
C GLY A 62 2.45 22.69 -20.06
N THR A 63 2.05 21.42 -19.94
CA THR A 63 2.70 20.29 -20.61
C THR A 63 1.78 19.61 -21.62
N SER A 64 2.35 19.16 -22.74
CA SER A 64 1.71 18.20 -23.65
C SER A 64 2.04 16.74 -23.32
N ASP A 65 3.04 16.50 -22.46
CA ASP A 65 3.46 15.18 -22.00
C ASP A 65 3.26 15.08 -20.47
N ILE A 66 2.04 14.71 -20.07
CA ILE A 66 1.67 14.49 -18.66
C ILE A 66 2.48 13.35 -18.03
N PRO A 67 2.69 12.19 -18.69
CA PRO A 67 3.58 11.14 -18.21
C PRO A 67 4.99 11.61 -17.86
N GLU A 68 5.67 12.30 -18.78
CA GLU A 68 7.02 12.82 -18.56
C GLU A 68 7.04 13.85 -17.43
N TRP A 69 6.09 14.79 -17.43
CA TRP A 69 5.98 15.77 -16.35
C TRP A 69 5.84 15.10 -14.98
N THR A 70 4.94 14.13 -14.87
CA THR A 70 4.66 13.41 -13.61
C THR A 70 5.87 12.64 -13.13
N TYR A 71 6.55 11.93 -14.03
CA TYR A 71 7.75 11.18 -13.67
C TYR A 71 8.91 12.10 -13.30
N ARG A 72 9.13 13.19 -14.04
CA ARG A 72 10.12 14.21 -13.72
C ARG A 72 9.85 14.83 -12.35
N PHE A 73 8.60 15.18 -12.05
CA PHE A 73 8.20 15.73 -10.76
C PHE A 73 8.52 14.75 -9.62
N TYR A 74 8.29 13.46 -9.83
CA TYR A 74 8.66 12.41 -8.88
C TYR A 74 10.18 12.28 -8.66
N VAL A 75 10.98 12.17 -9.72
CA VAL A 75 12.42 11.86 -9.58
C VAL A 75 13.26 13.06 -9.15
N THR A 76 12.86 14.28 -9.53
CA THR A 76 13.66 15.50 -9.24
C THR A 76 13.51 15.97 -7.80
N ARG A 77 12.52 15.45 -7.06
CA ARG A 77 12.21 15.91 -5.71
C ARG A 77 11.80 14.74 -4.84
N PRO A 78 12.77 13.91 -4.40
CA PRO A 78 12.48 12.94 -3.35
C PRO A 78 12.08 13.71 -2.09
N GLY A 79 10.79 13.94 -1.91
CA GLY A 79 10.26 14.30 -0.60
C GLY A 79 10.70 13.20 0.36
N ALA A 80 11.28 13.57 1.49
CA ALA A 80 11.50 12.64 2.57
C ALA A 80 10.13 12.06 2.91
N MET A 81 9.86 10.83 2.46
CA MET A 81 8.63 10.15 2.81
C MET A 81 8.61 10.11 4.34
N VAL A 82 7.67 10.83 4.95
CA VAL A 82 7.42 10.70 6.38
C VAL A 82 6.95 9.25 6.58
N ALA A 83 7.88 8.39 6.96
CA ALA A 83 7.57 7.02 7.32
C ALA A 83 6.57 7.07 8.48
N PRO A 84 5.65 6.09 8.59
CA PRO A 84 4.91 5.94 9.84
C PRO A 84 5.92 5.92 10.99
N THR A 85 5.57 6.44 12.16
CA THR A 85 6.39 6.32 13.36
C THR A 85 6.46 4.85 13.77
N VAL A 86 7.34 4.12 13.10
CA VAL A 86 7.65 2.72 13.37
C VAL A 86 8.29 2.69 14.74
N VAL A 87 7.75 1.85 15.61
CA VAL A 87 8.21 1.71 16.99
C VAL A 87 9.30 0.65 17.06
N ALA A 88 9.09 -0.47 16.36
CA ALA A 88 10.08 -1.54 16.26
C ALA A 88 9.96 -2.27 14.92
N THR A 89 11.07 -2.85 14.50
CA THR A 89 11.20 -3.68 13.30
C THR A 89 11.94 -4.97 13.68
N SER A 90 11.49 -6.09 13.14
CA SER A 90 12.08 -7.40 13.24
C SER A 90 12.04 -8.05 11.85
N GLY A 91 13.21 -8.09 11.18
CA GLY A 91 13.34 -8.57 9.80
C GLY A 91 12.35 -7.90 8.83
N CYS A 92 11.44 -8.69 8.25
CA CYS A 92 10.47 -8.19 7.29
C CYS A 92 9.24 -7.50 7.91
N PHE A 93 9.10 -7.50 9.24
CA PHE A 93 7.94 -6.98 9.94
C PHE A 93 8.27 -5.79 10.82
N SER A 94 7.34 -4.86 10.91
CA SER A 94 7.42 -3.74 11.84
C SER A 94 6.04 -3.36 12.33
N TYR A 95 5.96 -2.60 13.42
CA TYR A 95 4.69 -2.01 13.84
C TYR A 95 4.81 -0.52 14.16
N ALA A 96 3.70 0.18 13.96
CA ALA A 96 3.51 1.57 14.36
C ALA A 96 2.32 1.68 15.32
N ARG A 97 2.35 2.63 16.26
CA ARG A 97 1.16 2.94 17.06
C ARG A 97 0.17 3.72 16.23
N LEU A 98 -1.11 3.40 16.40
CA LEU A 98 -2.22 4.24 15.98
C LEU A 98 -2.79 4.95 17.22
N SER A 99 -3.75 5.85 17.02
CA SER A 99 -4.51 6.41 18.12
C SER A 99 -5.26 5.32 18.89
N GLY A 100 -5.40 5.51 20.20
CA GLY A 100 -6.03 4.55 21.11
C GLY A 100 -5.23 3.26 21.27
N GLU A 101 -5.95 2.16 21.46
CA GLU A 101 -5.40 0.83 21.79
C GLU A 101 -5.10 -0.01 20.54
N ARG A 102 -4.51 0.60 19.50
CA ARG A 102 -4.29 -0.06 18.21
C ARG A 102 -2.84 0.05 17.77
N ILE A 103 -2.28 -1.06 17.31
CA ILE A 103 -1.01 -1.08 16.58
C ILE A 103 -1.25 -1.54 15.16
N ARG A 104 -0.53 -0.94 14.20
CA ARG A 104 -0.57 -1.37 12.80
C ARG A 104 0.65 -2.20 12.47
N LEU A 105 0.42 -3.43 12.02
CA LEU A 105 1.46 -4.28 11.49
C LEU A 105 1.80 -3.87 10.05
N HIS A 106 3.09 -3.85 9.75
CA HIS A 106 3.65 -3.54 8.45
C HIS A 106 4.54 -4.69 7.98
N PHE A 107 4.58 -4.90 6.67
CA PHE A 107 5.46 -5.85 6.02
C PHE A 107 6.23 -5.16 4.90
N GLN A 108 7.54 -5.40 4.86
CA GLN A 108 8.42 -4.95 3.81
C GLN A 108 9.43 -6.06 3.52
N ASN A 109 9.70 -6.31 2.24
CA ASN A 109 10.75 -7.26 1.88
C ASN A 109 12.11 -6.73 2.33
N ALA A 110 12.74 -7.41 3.29
CA ALA A 110 14.10 -7.14 3.76
C ALA A 110 15.15 -8.10 3.15
N GLU A 111 14.72 -9.08 2.34
CA GLU A 111 15.61 -10.06 1.73
C GLU A 111 16.49 -9.43 0.63
N THR A 112 17.75 -9.82 0.61
CA THR A 112 18.74 -9.36 -0.38
C THR A 112 19.17 -10.46 -1.35
N ASP A 113 18.86 -11.71 -1.05
CA ASP A 113 19.26 -12.91 -1.82
C ASP A 113 18.38 -13.19 -3.05
N GLY A 114 17.34 -12.37 -3.24
CA GLY A 114 16.39 -12.45 -4.33
C GLY A 114 15.35 -13.56 -4.23
N ARG A 115 15.31 -14.31 -3.11
CA ARG A 115 14.22 -15.24 -2.82
C ARG A 115 12.99 -14.48 -2.34
N SER A 116 11.82 -15.08 -2.54
CA SER A 116 10.58 -14.49 -2.04
C SER A 116 10.60 -14.51 -0.50
N PRO A 117 10.33 -13.39 0.19
CA PRO A 117 10.22 -13.36 1.65
C PRO A 117 9.06 -14.21 2.19
N LEU A 118 8.13 -14.60 1.31
CA LEU A 118 6.95 -15.42 1.61
C LEU A 118 7.07 -16.85 1.02
N ALA A 119 8.26 -17.27 0.60
CA ALA A 119 8.50 -18.66 0.19
C ALA A 119 8.26 -19.63 1.36
N LEU A 120 7.92 -20.88 1.06
CA LEU A 120 7.68 -21.91 2.10
C LEU A 120 8.91 -22.11 2.99
N GLU A 121 10.11 -22.13 2.40
CA GLU A 121 11.38 -22.23 3.12
C GLU A 121 11.67 -21.06 4.08
N ARG A 122 10.96 -19.93 3.94
CA ARG A 122 11.12 -18.74 4.80
C ARG A 122 10.11 -18.70 5.96
N VAL A 123 9.16 -19.64 6.04
CA VAL A 123 8.08 -19.59 7.03
C VAL A 123 8.62 -19.55 8.45
N SER A 124 9.53 -20.46 8.81
CA SER A 124 10.10 -20.51 10.17
C SER A 124 10.82 -19.21 10.54
N GLN A 125 11.55 -18.60 9.59
CA GLN A 125 12.20 -17.31 9.80
C GLN A 125 11.17 -16.18 10.01
N ARG A 126 10.12 -16.13 9.19
CA ARG A 126 9.05 -15.13 9.32
C ARG A 126 8.30 -15.27 10.65
N TRP A 127 8.09 -16.49 11.12
CA TRP A 127 7.50 -16.76 12.44
C TRP A 127 8.40 -16.26 13.57
N ALA A 128 9.70 -16.56 13.53
CA ALA A 128 10.64 -16.04 14.53
C ALA A 128 10.68 -14.51 14.57
N GLU A 129 10.63 -13.86 13.41
CA GLU A 129 10.58 -12.40 13.31
C GLU A 129 9.33 -11.80 13.94
N LEU A 130 8.16 -12.41 13.67
CA LEU A 130 6.89 -12.00 14.26
C LEU A 130 6.87 -12.26 15.78
N ALA A 131 7.35 -13.40 16.23
CA ALA A 131 7.44 -13.73 17.65
C ALA A 131 8.27 -12.68 18.41
N ALA A 132 9.49 -12.38 17.94
CA ALA A 132 10.34 -11.35 18.52
C ALA A 132 9.69 -9.96 18.50
N LEU A 133 8.93 -9.64 17.45
CA LEU A 133 8.19 -8.38 17.38
C LEU A 133 7.07 -8.31 18.44
N PHE A 134 6.33 -9.39 18.65
CA PHE A 134 5.24 -9.45 19.63
C PHE A 134 5.74 -9.57 21.07
N GLU A 135 6.90 -10.20 21.32
CA GLU A 135 7.59 -10.13 22.61
C GLU A 135 7.93 -8.68 22.98
N HIS A 136 8.45 -7.92 22.01
CA HIS A 136 8.68 -6.50 22.19
C HIS A 136 7.38 -5.75 22.47
N VAL A 137 6.28 -6.04 21.76
CA VAL A 137 4.97 -5.42 22.02
C VAL A 137 4.51 -5.71 23.46
N LYS A 138 4.57 -6.97 23.91
CA LYS A 138 4.12 -7.42 25.24
C LYS A 138 4.84 -6.70 26.37
N ARG A 139 6.15 -6.49 26.21
CA ARG A 139 6.99 -5.80 27.20
C ARG A 139 6.81 -4.28 27.22
N THR A 140 6.49 -3.68 26.08
CA THR A 140 6.61 -2.21 25.91
C THR A 140 5.27 -1.48 25.96
N LEU A 141 4.17 -2.13 25.57
CA LEU A 141 2.88 -1.45 25.43
C LEU A 141 1.85 -1.96 26.46
N PRO A 142 1.06 -1.05 27.05
CA PRO A 142 -0.03 -1.43 27.94
C PRO A 142 -1.14 -2.13 27.15
N GLN A 143 -1.83 -3.06 27.82
CA GLN A 143 -3.00 -3.78 27.29
C GLN A 143 -4.31 -3.17 27.85
N PRO A 144 -5.45 -3.35 27.16
CA PRO A 144 -5.66 -4.14 25.94
C PRO A 144 -5.11 -3.49 24.67
N LEU A 145 -4.82 -4.30 23.65
CA LEU A 145 -4.39 -3.84 22.32
C LEU A 145 -5.07 -4.65 21.22
N ARG A 146 -5.40 -3.98 20.11
CA ARG A 146 -5.77 -4.60 18.85
C ARG A 146 -4.65 -4.44 17.83
N VAL A 147 -4.31 -5.52 17.16
CA VAL A 147 -3.42 -5.52 16.00
C VAL A 147 -4.29 -5.25 14.77
N VAL A 148 -3.83 -4.38 13.89
CA VAL A 148 -4.54 -4.09 12.63
C VAL A 148 -3.59 -4.13 11.44
N GLY A 149 -4.15 -4.45 10.27
CA GLY A 149 -3.42 -4.54 9.01
C GLY A 149 -4.21 -3.95 7.86
N ALA A 150 -3.50 -3.53 6.82
CA ALA A 150 -4.10 -3.14 5.55
C ALA A 150 -3.14 -3.48 4.40
N SER A 151 -3.48 -4.46 3.57
CA SER A 151 -2.63 -4.92 2.47
C SER A 151 -3.41 -5.74 1.44
N TRP A 152 -2.96 -5.70 0.18
CA TRP A 152 -3.36 -6.69 -0.82
C TRP A 152 -2.77 -8.07 -0.56
N LEU A 153 -1.69 -8.17 0.23
CA LEU A 153 -1.05 -9.45 0.53
C LEU A 153 -1.96 -10.42 1.29
N TYR A 154 -2.98 -9.92 1.99
CA TYR A 154 -3.97 -10.77 2.66
C TYR A 154 -4.85 -11.57 1.68
N ASN A 155 -4.75 -11.35 0.37
CA ASN A 155 -5.35 -12.26 -0.62
C ASN A 155 -4.50 -13.53 -0.83
N LEU A 156 -3.24 -13.53 -0.38
CA LEU A 156 -2.30 -14.63 -0.60
C LEU A 156 -2.25 -15.55 0.61
N GLU A 157 -2.46 -16.85 0.39
CA GLU A 157 -2.29 -17.89 1.41
C GLU A 157 -0.90 -17.81 2.07
N ALA A 158 0.14 -17.58 1.26
CA ALA A 158 1.52 -17.48 1.71
C ALA A 158 1.78 -16.38 2.74
N TYR A 159 0.96 -15.33 2.74
CA TYR A 159 1.01 -14.27 3.74
C TYR A 159 0.09 -14.57 4.92
N ARG A 160 -1.14 -15.04 4.66
CA ARG A 160 -2.15 -15.32 5.70
C ARG A 160 -1.71 -16.37 6.70
N ARG A 161 -0.97 -17.40 6.27
CA ARG A 161 -0.47 -18.50 7.13
C ARG A 161 0.51 -18.04 8.22
N LEU A 162 0.96 -16.79 8.16
CA LEU A 162 1.87 -16.21 9.15
C LEU A 162 1.13 -15.57 10.31
N PHE A 163 -0.21 -15.58 10.34
CA PHE A 163 -1.00 -14.85 11.33
C PHE A 163 -2.06 -15.74 11.98
N PRO A 164 -2.62 -15.32 13.14
CA PRO A 164 -3.72 -16.03 13.78
C PRO A 164 -4.90 -16.20 12.82
N ILE A 165 -5.59 -17.34 12.93
CA ILE A 165 -6.74 -17.66 12.08
C ILE A 165 -7.83 -16.58 12.21
N SER A 166 -8.08 -16.12 13.43
CA SER A 166 -9.02 -15.01 13.74
C SER A 166 -8.65 -13.72 13.00
N TYR A 167 -7.37 -13.36 13.01
CA TYR A 167 -6.86 -12.18 12.32
C TYR A 167 -7.04 -12.30 10.80
N ALA A 168 -6.68 -13.44 10.21
CA ALA A 168 -6.87 -13.67 8.78
C ALA A 168 -8.37 -13.74 8.39
N ALA A 169 -9.23 -14.28 9.26
CA ALA A 169 -10.66 -14.40 9.03
C ALA A 169 -11.42 -13.06 9.15
N SER A 170 -10.87 -12.10 9.89
CA SER A 170 -11.43 -10.73 10.00
C SER A 170 -11.34 -9.89 8.72
N ALA A 171 -10.72 -10.43 7.67
CA ALA A 171 -10.43 -9.73 6.43
C ALA A 171 -11.71 -9.22 5.77
N HIS A 172 -11.77 -7.91 5.55
CA HIS A 172 -12.83 -7.26 4.79
C HIS A 172 -12.22 -6.27 3.79
N VAL A 173 -12.90 -6.10 2.65
CA VAL A 173 -12.48 -5.16 1.62
C VAL A 173 -12.60 -3.74 2.18
N THR A 174 -11.52 -2.97 2.11
CA THR A 174 -11.64 -1.53 2.31
C THR A 174 -11.91 -0.86 0.96
N ALA A 175 -13.10 -0.31 0.81
CA ALA A 175 -13.48 0.44 -0.37
C ALA A 175 -12.59 1.70 -0.55
N HIS A 176 -12.46 2.15 -1.80
CA HIS A 176 -11.90 3.45 -2.17
C HIS A 176 -10.47 3.77 -1.65
N ARG A 177 -9.60 2.77 -1.45
CA ARG A 177 -8.18 2.98 -1.07
C ARG A 177 -7.24 3.31 -2.23
N PHE A 178 -7.74 3.94 -3.29
CA PHE A 178 -6.93 4.31 -4.46
C PHE A 178 -5.79 5.27 -4.10
N GLN A 179 -5.94 6.03 -3.02
CA GLN A 179 -4.91 6.95 -2.56
C GLN A 179 -3.68 6.26 -1.93
N HIS A 180 -3.73 4.96 -1.68
CA HIS A 180 -2.76 4.26 -0.85
C HIS A 180 -2.08 3.07 -1.54
N MET A 181 -0.84 2.79 -1.13
CA MET A 181 -0.04 1.67 -1.63
C MET A 181 -0.64 0.26 -1.48
N PRO A 182 -1.51 -0.05 -0.48
CA PRO A 182 -2.12 -1.36 -0.38
C PRO A 182 -2.90 -1.82 -1.61
N LEU A 183 -3.27 -0.91 -2.52
CA LEU A 183 -3.88 -1.29 -3.78
C LEU A 183 -2.87 -1.32 -4.94
N TRP A 184 -1.98 -0.33 -5.01
CA TRP A 184 -1.02 -0.19 -6.11
C TRP A 184 0.20 -1.11 -6.03
N GLY A 185 0.58 -1.56 -4.84
CA GLY A 185 1.78 -2.38 -4.63
C GLY A 185 1.74 -3.73 -5.36
N GLN A 186 0.56 -4.22 -5.75
CA GLN A 186 0.41 -5.48 -6.49
C GLN A 186 1.02 -5.43 -7.89
N PHE A 187 1.14 -4.24 -8.48
CA PHE A 187 1.74 -4.04 -9.80
C PHE A 187 3.26 -3.98 -9.78
N LEU A 188 3.88 -3.93 -8.60
CA LEU A 188 5.32 -3.74 -8.48
C LEU A 188 6.02 -5.05 -8.14
N ASP A 189 7.19 -5.23 -8.74
CA ASP A 189 8.17 -6.20 -8.26
C ASP A 189 9.04 -5.61 -7.14
N ARG A 190 10.03 -6.40 -6.68
CA ARG A 190 10.92 -6.01 -5.59
C ARG A 190 11.89 -4.86 -5.94
N TYR A 191 12.06 -4.58 -7.23
CA TYR A 191 12.94 -3.52 -7.73
C TYR A 191 12.16 -2.23 -8.05
N GLY A 192 10.83 -2.25 -7.89
CA GLY A 192 9.97 -1.13 -8.24
C GLY A 192 9.63 -1.05 -9.73
N ALA A 193 9.86 -2.14 -10.48
CA ALA A 193 9.41 -2.29 -11.86
C ALA A 193 7.98 -2.87 -11.91
N ILE A 194 7.29 -2.66 -13.02
CA ILE A 194 5.92 -3.16 -13.18
C ILE A 194 5.88 -4.65 -13.48
N LYS A 195 4.87 -5.36 -12.96
CA LYS A 195 4.52 -6.73 -13.32
C LYS A 195 3.57 -6.71 -14.51
N GLU A 196 4.10 -6.89 -15.71
CA GLU A 196 3.34 -6.75 -16.96
C GLU A 196 2.03 -7.55 -17.01
N HIS A 197 2.04 -8.80 -16.53
CA HIS A 197 0.84 -9.63 -16.48
C HIS A 197 -0.28 -9.01 -15.64
N MET A 198 0.04 -8.52 -14.44
CA MET A 198 -0.94 -7.86 -13.55
C MET A 198 -1.43 -6.55 -14.15
N THR A 199 -0.53 -5.80 -14.78
CA THR A 199 -0.87 -4.55 -15.47
C THR A 199 -1.85 -4.77 -16.62
N ARG A 200 -1.63 -5.79 -17.45
CA ARG A 200 -2.55 -6.13 -18.57
C ARG A 200 -3.95 -6.48 -18.07
N GLN A 201 -4.06 -7.37 -17.08
CA GLN A 201 -5.35 -7.75 -16.50
C GLN A 201 -6.12 -6.54 -15.96
N PHE A 202 -5.42 -5.64 -15.29
CA PHE A 202 -6.01 -4.41 -14.76
C PHE A 202 -6.52 -3.48 -15.88
N LEU A 203 -5.72 -3.26 -16.92
CA LEU A 203 -6.10 -2.39 -18.04
C LEU A 203 -7.29 -2.97 -18.82
N GLU A 204 -7.29 -4.27 -19.10
CA GLU A 204 -8.41 -4.95 -19.74
C GLU A 204 -9.70 -4.85 -18.90
N ALA A 205 -9.59 -4.95 -17.58
CA ALA A 205 -10.73 -4.78 -16.68
C ALA A 205 -11.22 -3.33 -16.62
N LEU A 206 -10.30 -2.37 -16.70
CA LEU A 206 -10.60 -0.93 -16.72
C LEU A 206 -11.34 -0.52 -17.98
N GLU A 207 -10.92 -0.99 -19.15
CA GLU A 207 -11.58 -0.72 -20.45
C GLU A 207 -13.04 -1.17 -20.46
N ARG A 208 -13.38 -2.22 -19.69
CA ARG A 208 -14.75 -2.72 -19.56
C ARG A 208 -15.60 -1.96 -18.54
N GLN A 209 -15.04 -1.03 -17.77
CA GLN A 209 -15.80 -0.30 -16.77
C GLN A 209 -16.60 0.86 -17.36
N SER A 210 -17.88 0.89 -17.01
CA SER A 210 -18.85 1.93 -17.37
C SER A 210 -19.29 2.79 -16.17
N SER A 211 -18.80 2.51 -14.96
CA SER A 211 -19.17 3.26 -13.75
C SER A 211 -18.01 3.41 -12.78
N VAL A 212 -18.06 4.48 -11.98
CA VAL A 212 -17.08 4.76 -10.91
C VAL A 212 -17.12 3.68 -9.82
N ASP A 213 -18.30 3.14 -9.52
CA ASP A 213 -18.48 2.11 -8.48
C ASP A 213 -17.76 0.80 -8.83
N GLY A 214 -17.60 0.51 -10.13
CA GLY A 214 -16.90 -0.67 -10.63
C GLY A 214 -15.37 -0.59 -10.57
N LEU A 215 -14.77 0.58 -10.32
CA LEU A 215 -13.31 0.77 -10.44
C LEU A 215 -12.50 -0.12 -9.49
N GLY A 216 -13.00 -0.39 -8.28
CA GLY A 216 -12.35 -1.29 -7.33
C GLY A 216 -12.26 -2.74 -7.83
N GLN A 217 -13.11 -3.11 -8.80
CA GLN A 217 -13.14 -4.44 -9.39
C GLN A 217 -12.00 -4.66 -10.38
N CYS A 218 -11.45 -3.60 -10.98
CA CYS A 218 -10.34 -3.68 -11.94
C CYS A 218 -9.05 -4.24 -11.32
N PHE A 219 -8.86 -4.07 -10.02
CA PHE A 219 -7.66 -4.51 -9.34
C PHE A 219 -7.69 -6.03 -9.12
N PRO A 220 -6.68 -6.78 -9.60
CA PRO A 220 -6.63 -8.24 -9.46
C PRO A 220 -6.77 -8.71 -8.01
N LEU A 221 -6.13 -8.01 -7.08
CA LEU A 221 -6.17 -8.27 -5.64
C LEU A 221 -6.80 -7.09 -4.90
N LYS A 222 -7.61 -7.39 -3.88
CA LYS A 222 -8.33 -6.38 -3.10
C LYS A 222 -7.48 -5.82 -1.98
N ALA A 223 -7.60 -4.54 -1.68
CA ALA A 223 -7.04 -4.00 -0.45
C ALA A 223 -7.90 -4.47 0.74
N LEU A 224 -7.35 -5.37 1.55
CA LEU A 224 -8.05 -5.94 2.69
C LEU A 224 -7.56 -5.29 3.99
N SER A 225 -8.49 -4.99 4.88
CA SER A 225 -8.22 -4.65 6.27
C SER A 225 -8.55 -5.84 7.17
N VAL A 226 -7.71 -6.03 8.19
CA VAL A 226 -7.79 -7.11 9.16
C VAL A 226 -7.54 -6.56 10.56
N GLU A 227 -8.10 -7.22 11.56
CA GLU A 227 -7.83 -6.93 12.95
C GLU A 227 -8.12 -8.11 13.88
N ALA A 228 -7.40 -8.17 15.00
CA ALA A 228 -7.65 -9.10 16.09
C ALA A 228 -7.06 -8.54 17.40
N PRO A 229 -7.50 -9.06 18.57
CA PRO A 229 -6.82 -8.82 19.83
C PRO A 229 -5.34 -9.22 19.73
N VAL A 230 -4.47 -8.52 20.48
CA VAL A 230 -3.05 -8.89 20.55
C VAL A 230 -2.84 -10.26 21.19
N GLN A 231 -3.78 -10.71 22.04
CA GLN A 231 -3.72 -12.02 22.70
C GLN A 231 -3.64 -13.18 21.69
N ASP A 232 -4.41 -13.13 20.60
CA ASP A 232 -4.39 -14.15 19.56
C ASP A 232 -2.99 -14.32 18.93
N PHE A 233 -2.19 -13.26 18.90
CA PHE A 233 -0.80 -13.32 18.43
C PHE A 233 0.14 -13.89 19.51
N TYR A 234 -0.08 -13.56 20.77
CA TYR A 234 0.67 -14.17 21.87
C TYR A 234 0.42 -15.67 21.95
N ASP A 235 -0.84 -16.09 21.80
CA ASP A 235 -1.20 -17.51 21.80
C ASP A 235 -0.57 -18.25 20.61
N LEU A 236 -0.59 -17.66 19.41
CA LEU A 236 0.00 -18.27 18.21
C LEU A 236 1.52 -18.44 18.31
N TYR A 237 2.22 -17.47 18.90
CA TYR A 237 3.69 -17.49 18.99
C TYR A 237 4.22 -17.95 20.34
N GLU A 238 3.34 -18.40 21.24
CA GLU A 238 3.69 -18.93 22.57
C GLU A 238 4.42 -17.90 23.46
N ILE A 239 3.95 -16.64 23.46
CA ILE A 239 4.58 -15.48 24.16
C ILE A 239 3.92 -15.17 25.49
#